data_AF-D4CSK4-F1
#
_entry.id   AF-D4CSK4-F1
#
_cell.length_a   1.000
_cell.length_b   1.000
_cell.length_c   1.000
_cell.angle_alpha   90.00
_cell.angle_beta   90.00
_cell.angle_gamma   90.00
#
_symmetry.space_group_name_H-M   'P 1'
#
loop_
_entity.id
_entity.type
_entity.pdbx_description
1 polymer ?
#
loop_
_entity_poly.entity_id
_entity_poly.type
_entity_poly.pdbx_seq_one_letter_code
_entity_poly.pdbx_strand_id
1 'polypeptide(L)'
;MKKILMSLIALLLFTSCVLHVYRFTSINYNNSKISISANLVDAQKENSPLNYIWISDERSKIHNHHRVRILSSTIKIVDSKNKEYLIKNNPDDDGNIFLYKQGIIITDDFKAYIGKVQLDDGTIIDIPPLSFKKTVYVERYSVILDTINAGGRGKKIFSGTVEDYKKYKNQKNN
;
A
#
# COMPACT_ATOMS: atom_id res chain seq x y z
N MET A 1 -9.79 -10.23 -45.89
CA MET A 1 -10.20 -10.60 -44.51
C MET A 1 -9.10 -11.29 -43.71
N LYS A 2 -8.45 -12.37 -44.20
CA LYS A 2 -7.34 -13.05 -43.48
C LYS A 2 -6.18 -12.12 -43.05
N LYS A 3 -5.75 -11.17 -43.89
CA LYS A 3 -4.65 -10.24 -43.56
C LYS A 3 -4.98 -9.28 -42.40
N ILE A 4 -6.23 -8.81 -42.33
CA ILE A 4 -6.71 -7.90 -41.26
C ILE A 4 -6.84 -8.66 -39.94
N LEU A 5 -7.34 -9.91 -39.99
CA LEU A 5 -7.45 -10.77 -38.80
C LEU A 5 -6.08 -11.13 -38.22
N MET A 6 -5.10 -11.49 -39.07
CA MET A 6 -3.73 -11.77 -38.63
C MET A 6 -3.05 -10.52 -38.06
N SER A 7 -3.32 -9.34 -38.62
CA SER A 7 -2.81 -8.07 -38.09
C SER A 7 -3.40 -7.73 -36.72
N LEU A 8 -4.69 -8.03 -36.50
CA LEU A 8 -5.36 -7.77 -35.22
C LEU A 8 -4.87 -8.73 -34.13
N ILE A 9 -4.69 -10.01 -34.48
CA ILE A 9 -4.12 -11.02 -33.58
C ILE A 9 -2.67 -10.66 -33.22
N ALA A 10 -1.86 -10.23 -34.20
CA ALA A 10 -0.51 -9.76 -33.95
C ALA A 10 -0.50 -8.54 -33.02
N LEU A 11 -1.38 -7.55 -33.24
CA LEU A 11 -1.47 -6.38 -32.38
C LEU A 11 -1.76 -6.76 -30.92
N LEU A 12 -2.71 -7.67 -30.68
CA LEU A 12 -3.05 -8.14 -29.33
C LEU A 12 -1.93 -8.96 -28.66
N LEU A 13 -1.09 -9.65 -29.43
CA LEU A 13 0.07 -10.39 -28.92
C LEU A 13 1.21 -9.45 -28.48
N PHE A 14 1.33 -8.26 -29.09
CA PHE A 14 2.39 -7.28 -28.81
C PHE A 14 1.96 -6.13 -27.87
N THR A 15 0.69 -6.03 -27.49
CA THR A 15 0.23 -5.05 -26.48
C THR A 15 0.60 -5.49 -25.07
N SER A 16 1.85 -5.26 -24.67
CA SER A 16 2.27 -5.37 -23.27
C SER A 16 1.74 -4.17 -22.47
N CYS A 17 1.00 -4.40 -21.41
CA CYS A 17 0.64 -3.36 -20.45
C CYS A 17 1.71 -3.27 -19.35
N VAL A 18 1.81 -2.10 -18.73
CA VAL A 18 2.65 -1.88 -17.55
C VAL A 18 1.72 -1.54 -16.40
N LEU A 19 1.75 -2.36 -15.35
CA LEU A 19 1.02 -2.12 -14.13
C LEU A 19 1.94 -1.45 -13.12
N HIS A 20 1.44 -0.39 -12.48
CA HIS A 20 2.08 0.25 -11.33
C HIS A 20 1.24 -0.01 -10.09
N VAL A 21 1.87 -0.46 -9.02
CA VAL A 21 1.25 -0.64 -7.70
C VAL A 21 2.06 0.14 -6.68
N TYR A 22 1.49 1.26 -6.25
CA TYR A 22 1.99 2.11 -5.20
C TYR A 22 1.54 1.61 -3.84
N ARG A 23 2.42 1.71 -2.84
CA ARG A 23 2.15 1.29 -1.46
C ARG A 23 2.89 2.17 -0.48
N PHE A 24 2.39 2.24 0.75
CA PHE A 24 3.14 2.73 1.89
C PHE A 24 3.66 1.54 2.70
N THR A 25 4.96 1.54 2.98
CA THR A 25 5.62 0.48 3.75
C THR A 25 6.23 1.10 5.00
N SER A 26 5.88 0.56 6.17
CA SER A 26 6.59 0.89 7.41
C SER A 26 7.99 0.29 7.36
N ILE A 27 9.02 1.10 7.60
CA ILE A 27 10.43 0.66 7.50
C ILE A 27 11.06 0.34 8.85
N ASN A 28 10.38 0.65 9.95
CA ASN A 28 10.96 0.62 11.29
C ASN A 28 10.08 -0.10 12.33
N TYR A 29 9.17 -0.97 11.86
CA TYR A 29 8.30 -1.72 12.76
C TYR A 29 8.21 -3.17 12.33
N ASN A 30 8.45 -4.04 13.31
CA ASN A 30 8.28 -5.48 13.19
C ASN A 30 7.78 -5.99 14.54
N ASN A 31 6.67 -6.71 14.54
CA ASN A 31 6.07 -7.31 15.71
C ASN A 31 5.41 -8.63 15.31
N SER A 32 5.61 -9.70 16.09
CA SER A 32 5.03 -11.01 15.79
C SER A 32 3.55 -11.16 16.16
N LYS A 33 2.98 -10.20 16.89
CA LYS A 33 1.59 -10.23 17.36
C LYS A 33 0.65 -9.36 16.53
N ILE A 34 1.16 -8.30 15.90
CA ILE A 34 0.34 -7.39 15.09
C ILE A 34 0.99 -7.05 13.76
N SER A 35 0.14 -6.90 12.75
CA SER A 35 0.47 -6.36 11.44
C SER A 35 0.03 -4.91 11.35
N ILE A 36 0.80 -4.09 10.61
CA ILE A 36 0.42 -2.71 10.31
C ILE A 36 0.52 -2.48 8.80
N SER A 37 -0.59 -2.10 8.19
CA SER A 37 -0.69 -1.80 6.76
C SER A 37 -1.22 -0.39 6.53
N ALA A 38 -0.85 0.22 5.40
CA ALA A 38 -1.27 1.55 5.01
C ALA A 38 -1.86 1.49 3.60
N ASN A 39 -3.17 1.69 3.49
CA ASN A 39 -3.95 1.49 2.28
C ASN A 39 -4.20 2.82 1.58
N LEU A 40 -3.99 2.84 0.25
CA LEU A 40 -4.28 4.00 -0.60
C LEU A 40 -5.74 3.98 -1.05
N VAL A 41 -6.27 5.13 -1.45
CA VAL A 41 -7.59 5.20 -2.11
C VAL A 41 -7.57 4.45 -3.45
N ASP A 42 -6.45 4.53 -4.16
CA ASP A 42 -6.21 3.89 -5.44
C ASP A 42 -4.71 3.55 -5.56
N ALA A 43 -4.36 2.29 -5.40
CA ALA A 43 -2.97 1.86 -5.42
C ALA A 43 -2.32 1.96 -6.82
N GLN A 44 -3.06 2.23 -7.89
CA GLN A 44 -2.50 2.36 -9.24
C GLN A 44 -2.09 3.79 -9.60
N LYS A 45 -2.37 4.77 -8.73
CA LYS A 45 -2.06 6.18 -8.95
C LYS A 45 -0.95 6.67 -8.02
N GLU A 46 0.10 7.27 -8.61
CA GLU A 46 1.23 7.81 -7.85
C GLU A 46 0.80 8.85 -6.81
N ASN A 47 -0.15 9.72 -7.13
CA ASN A 47 -0.60 10.79 -6.24
C ASN A 47 -1.84 10.40 -5.43
N SER A 48 -2.15 9.11 -5.35
CA SER A 48 -3.25 8.62 -4.55
C SER A 48 -3.00 8.94 -3.06
N PRO A 49 -4.00 9.49 -2.35
CA PRO A 49 -3.88 9.75 -0.93
C PRO A 49 -3.95 8.46 -0.11
N LEU A 50 -3.32 8.48 1.06
CA LEU A 50 -3.50 7.49 2.11
C LEU A 50 -4.95 7.50 2.57
N ASN A 51 -5.62 6.35 2.41
CA ASN A 51 -7.00 6.16 2.85
C ASN A 51 -7.05 5.90 4.35
N TYR A 52 -6.41 4.82 4.80
CA TYR A 52 -6.37 4.42 6.20
C TYR A 52 -5.10 3.63 6.53
N ILE A 53 -4.75 3.64 7.82
CA ILE A 53 -3.80 2.69 8.40
C ILE A 53 -4.62 1.62 9.12
N TRP A 54 -4.26 0.35 8.95
CA TRP A 54 -4.92 -0.76 9.63
C TRP A 54 -3.92 -1.56 10.45
N ILE A 55 -4.28 -1.78 11.70
CA ILE A 55 -3.55 -2.60 12.66
C ILE A 55 -4.38 -3.86 12.89
N SER A 56 -3.84 -5.01 12.51
CA SER A 56 -4.51 -6.30 12.65
C SER A 56 -3.77 -7.19 13.64
N ASP A 57 -4.51 -8.00 14.39
CA ASP A 57 -3.94 -9.08 15.20
C ASP A 57 -3.52 -10.24 14.28
N GLU A 58 -2.27 -10.68 14.37
CA GLU A 58 -1.71 -11.78 13.55
C GLU A 58 -2.37 -13.14 13.85
N ARG A 59 -3.10 -13.28 14.97
CA ARG A 59 -3.91 -14.46 15.26
C ARG A 59 -5.16 -14.54 14.38
N SER A 60 -5.56 -13.41 13.78
CA SER A 60 -6.78 -13.33 12.96
C SER A 60 -6.68 -14.23 11.74
N LYS A 61 -7.77 -14.97 11.50
CA LYS A 61 -7.97 -15.83 10.32
C LYS A 61 -9.28 -15.44 9.65
N ILE A 62 -9.49 -15.89 8.41
CA ILE A 62 -10.67 -15.56 7.59
C ILE A 62 -12.00 -15.72 8.35
N HIS A 63 -12.12 -16.76 9.18
CA HIS A 63 -13.35 -17.06 9.93
C HIS A 63 -13.24 -16.80 11.45
N ASN A 64 -12.10 -16.32 11.93
CA ASN A 64 -11.88 -16.03 13.34
C ASN A 64 -11.08 -14.74 13.47
N HIS A 65 -11.80 -13.64 13.55
CA HIS A 65 -11.24 -12.31 13.57
C HIS A 65 -11.00 -11.85 15.01
N HIS A 66 -9.78 -11.40 15.31
CA HIS A 66 -9.40 -10.89 16.63
C HIS A 66 -9.33 -9.36 16.60
N ARG A 67 -10.08 -8.73 17.51
CA ARG A 67 -10.26 -7.28 17.53
C ARG A 67 -9.03 -6.57 18.07
N VAL A 68 -8.67 -5.45 17.45
CA VAL A 68 -7.63 -4.53 17.94
C VAL A 68 -8.26 -3.20 18.34
N ARG A 69 -7.97 -2.73 19.56
CA ARG A 69 -8.42 -1.43 20.05
C ARG A 69 -7.26 -0.47 20.16
N ILE A 70 -7.31 0.65 19.44
CA ILE A 70 -6.35 1.75 19.62
C ILE A 70 -6.77 2.55 20.85
N LEU A 71 -5.86 2.70 21.81
CA LEU A 71 -6.16 3.32 23.11
C LEU A 71 -6.05 4.85 23.07
N SER A 72 -5.28 5.40 22.12
CA SER A 72 -5.19 6.84 21.91
C SER A 72 -6.48 7.36 21.25
N SER A 73 -7.10 8.40 21.83
CA SER A 73 -8.28 9.05 21.23
C SER A 73 -7.92 9.90 19.99
N THR A 74 -6.67 10.34 19.91
CA THR A 74 -6.12 11.13 18.81
C THR A 74 -4.80 10.52 18.37
N ILE A 75 -4.57 10.48 17.06
CA ILE A 75 -3.35 9.95 16.44
C ILE A 75 -2.68 11.08 15.70
N LYS A 76 -1.36 11.23 15.88
CA LYS A 76 -0.61 12.26 15.16
C LYS A 76 0.01 11.69 13.89
N ILE A 77 -0.15 12.42 12.79
CA ILE A 77 0.52 12.16 11.51
C ILE A 77 1.38 13.37 11.17
N VAL A 78 2.59 13.13 10.68
CA VAL A 78 3.51 14.19 10.24
C VAL A 78 3.93 13.87 8.81
N ASP A 79 3.62 14.76 7.87
CA ASP A 79 4.02 14.56 6.47
C ASP A 79 5.49 14.89 6.21
N SER A 80 5.96 14.62 4.99
CA SER A 80 7.32 14.91 4.55
C SER A 80 7.70 16.40 4.59
N LYS A 81 6.72 17.31 4.70
CA LYS A 81 6.91 18.76 4.84
C LYS A 81 6.85 19.21 6.31
N ASN A 82 6.86 18.27 7.26
CA ASN A 82 6.71 18.49 8.69
C ASN A 82 5.36 19.11 9.10
N LYS A 83 4.34 19.06 8.25
CA LYS A 83 3.01 19.47 8.65
C LYS A 83 2.39 18.38 9.50
N GLU A 84 1.86 18.78 10.66
CA GLU A 84 1.24 17.88 11.61
C GLU A 84 -0.28 17.83 11.40
N TYR A 85 -0.84 16.64 11.60
CA TYR A 85 -2.27 16.38 11.55
C TYR A 85 -2.68 15.58 12.77
N LEU A 86 -3.82 15.93 13.35
CA LEU A 86 -4.43 15.20 14.46
C LEU A 86 -5.67 14.47 13.94
N ILE A 87 -5.58 13.14 13.92
CA ILE A 87 -6.64 12.25 13.45
C ILE A 87 -7.48 11.84 14.65
N LYS A 88 -8.80 12.02 14.58
CA LYS A 88 -9.69 11.44 15.58
C LYS A 88 -9.72 9.94 15.40
N ASN A 89 -9.46 9.19 16.45
CA ASN A 89 -9.58 7.75 16.48
C ASN A 89 -10.93 7.35 17.06
N ASN A 90 -11.54 6.31 16.49
CA ASN A 90 -12.67 5.64 17.09
C ASN A 90 -12.22 4.24 17.55
N PRO A 91 -12.21 3.94 18.86
CA PRO A 91 -11.84 2.62 19.38
C PRO A 91 -12.69 1.46 18.82
N ASP A 92 -13.85 1.76 18.25
CA ASP A 92 -14.75 0.80 17.59
C ASP A 92 -14.42 0.50 16.14
N ASP A 93 -13.47 1.21 15.54
CA ASP A 93 -13.04 0.98 14.14
C ASP A 93 -12.04 -0.17 14.00
N ASP A 94 -11.85 -0.98 15.06
CA ASP A 94 -11.09 -2.24 15.01
C ASP A 94 -9.69 -2.11 14.37
N GLY A 95 -8.86 -1.27 14.98
CA GLY A 95 -7.51 -1.01 14.53
C GLY A 95 -7.40 -0.17 13.26
N ASN A 96 -8.52 0.26 12.65
CA ASN A 96 -8.50 1.17 11.51
C ASN A 96 -8.38 2.63 11.95
N ILE A 97 -7.54 3.36 11.24
CA ILE A 97 -7.30 4.79 11.41
C ILE A 97 -7.63 5.44 10.07
N PHE A 98 -8.82 6.03 9.94
CA PHE A 98 -9.26 6.64 8.69
C PHE A 98 -8.74 8.08 8.57
N LEU A 99 -7.90 8.36 7.57
CA LEU A 99 -7.35 9.70 7.32
C LEU A 99 -8.13 10.42 6.23
N TYR A 100 -8.29 9.78 5.07
CA TYR A 100 -8.90 10.42 3.90
C TYR A 100 -10.36 10.79 4.13
N LYS A 101 -11.11 9.92 4.84
CA LYS A 101 -12.49 10.19 5.27
C LYS A 101 -12.62 11.44 6.14
N GLN A 102 -11.55 11.85 6.82
CA GLN A 102 -11.49 13.06 7.65
C GLN A 102 -10.96 14.29 6.89
N GLY A 103 -10.81 14.20 5.56
CA GLY A 103 -10.33 15.29 4.69
C GLY A 103 -8.82 15.49 4.71
N ILE A 104 -8.06 14.55 5.27
CA ILE A 104 -6.60 14.65 5.40
C ILE A 104 -5.93 13.95 4.22
N ILE A 105 -5.10 14.69 3.50
CA ILE A 105 -4.48 14.25 2.24
C ILE A 105 -2.98 14.04 2.49
N ILE A 106 -2.56 12.77 2.51
CA ILE A 106 -1.15 12.37 2.60
C ILE A 106 -0.79 11.58 1.35
N THR A 107 0.08 12.14 0.51
CA THR A 107 0.50 11.52 -0.75
C THR A 107 1.95 11.08 -0.75
N ASP A 108 2.77 11.57 0.18
CA ASP A 108 4.20 11.28 0.26
C ASP A 108 4.53 10.58 1.57
N ASP A 109 5.83 10.28 1.77
CA ASP A 109 6.35 9.71 3.01
C ASP A 109 5.83 10.46 4.24
N PHE A 110 5.56 9.72 5.31
CA PHE A 110 4.99 10.29 6.54
C PHE A 110 5.42 9.50 7.78
N LYS A 111 5.22 10.12 8.94
CA LYS A 111 5.36 9.47 10.25
C LYS A 111 4.02 9.37 10.95
N ALA A 112 3.80 8.28 11.66
CA ALA A 112 2.59 8.06 12.47
C ALA A 112 2.94 7.79 13.93
N TYR A 113 2.24 8.47 14.83
CA TYR A 113 2.37 8.35 16.27
C TYR A 113 1.05 7.81 16.82
N ILE A 114 0.95 6.47 16.87
CA ILE A 114 -0.27 5.75 17.21
C ILE A 114 -0.40 5.58 18.73
N GLY A 115 0.72 5.32 19.41
CA GLY A 115 0.75 5.04 20.86
C GLY A 115 0.44 3.58 21.14
N LYS A 116 -0.52 3.31 22.03
CA LYS A 116 -0.79 1.94 22.49
C LYS A 116 -2.02 1.33 21.84
N VAL A 117 -1.95 0.02 21.62
CA VAL A 117 -3.10 -0.80 21.21
C VAL A 117 -3.33 -1.92 22.21
N GLN A 118 -4.57 -2.40 22.28
CA GLN A 118 -4.98 -3.53 23.10
C GLN A 118 -5.61 -4.59 22.21
N LEU A 119 -5.16 -5.84 22.35
CA LEU A 119 -5.76 -7.02 21.73
C LEU A 119 -6.96 -7.50 22.56
N ASP A 120 -7.80 -8.33 21.97
CA ASP A 120 -9.00 -8.88 22.62
C ASP A 120 -8.72 -9.77 23.84
N ASP A 121 -7.52 -10.35 23.92
CA ASP A 121 -7.04 -11.11 25.09
C ASP A 121 -6.52 -10.21 26.23
N GLY A 122 -6.63 -8.89 26.06
CA GLY A 122 -6.18 -7.88 27.02
C GLY A 122 -4.73 -7.45 26.87
N THR A 123 -3.92 -8.11 26.03
CA THR A 123 -2.52 -7.74 25.77
C THR A 123 -2.42 -6.30 25.28
N ILE A 124 -1.58 -5.50 25.93
CA ILE A 124 -1.27 -4.13 25.50
C ILE A 124 0.08 -4.11 24.78
N ILE A 125 0.12 -3.47 23.61
CA ILE A 125 1.33 -3.30 22.80
C ILE A 125 1.58 -1.81 22.62
N ASP A 126 2.79 -1.37 22.90
CA ASP A 126 3.24 -0.01 22.60
C ASP A 126 3.79 0.05 21.18
N ILE A 127 3.29 0.98 20.37
CA ILE A 127 3.71 1.20 19.00
C ILE A 127 4.59 2.44 18.97
N PRO A 128 5.90 2.29 18.71
CA PRO A 128 6.80 3.43 18.59
C PRO A 128 6.41 4.26 17.36
N PRO A 129 6.92 5.51 17.24
CA PRO A 129 6.72 6.31 16.04
C PRO A 129 7.10 5.53 14.77
N LEU A 130 6.15 5.41 13.85
CA LEU A 130 6.32 4.67 12.60
C LEU A 130 6.78 5.63 11.50
N SER A 131 7.64 5.16 10.62
CA SER A 131 8.04 5.85 9.39
C SER A 131 7.56 5.06 8.19
N PHE A 132 6.69 5.65 7.39
CA PHE A 132 6.14 5.05 6.18
C PHE A 132 6.80 5.67 4.96
N LYS A 133 7.35 4.81 4.09
CA LYS A 133 7.89 5.20 2.79
C LYS A 133 6.96 4.80 1.66
N LYS A 134 6.81 5.68 0.68
CA LYS A 134 6.09 5.38 -0.56
C LYS A 134 6.97 4.59 -1.51
N THR A 135 6.49 3.42 -1.89
CA THR A 135 7.16 2.52 -2.83
C THR A 135 6.28 2.26 -4.04
N VAL A 136 6.91 1.83 -5.12
CA VAL A 136 6.22 1.41 -6.34
C VAL A 136 6.76 0.05 -6.79
N TYR A 137 5.84 -0.86 -7.05
CA TYR A 137 6.09 -2.10 -7.76
C TYR A 137 5.58 -1.95 -9.20
N VAL A 138 6.42 -2.32 -10.16
CA VAL A 138 6.11 -2.20 -11.59
C VAL A 138 6.28 -3.54 -12.26
N GLU A 139 5.24 -3.98 -12.96
CA GLU A 139 5.19 -5.26 -13.64
C GLU A 139 4.73 -5.07 -15.08
N ARG A 140 5.36 -5.80 -16.00
CA ARG A 140 4.91 -5.90 -17.38
C ARG A 140 4.08 -7.15 -17.52
N TYR A 141 2.87 -7.04 -18.04
CA TYR A 141 2.04 -8.19 -18.35
C TYR A 141 1.53 -8.12 -19.79
N SER A 142 1.32 -9.27 -20.40
CA SER A 142 0.69 -9.42 -21.71
C SER A 142 -0.47 -10.38 -21.56
N VAL A 143 -1.69 -9.90 -21.81
CA VAL A 143 -2.92 -10.67 -21.60
C VAL A 143 -2.87 -12.01 -22.32
N ILE A 144 -2.37 -12.05 -23.56
CA ILE A 144 -2.34 -13.29 -24.34
C ILE A 144 -1.16 -14.18 -23.92
N LEU A 145 0.05 -13.63 -23.75
CA LEU A 145 1.23 -14.43 -23.41
C LEU A 145 1.13 -15.01 -22.00
N ASP A 146 0.58 -14.25 -21.04
CA ASP A 146 0.46 -14.67 -19.65
C ASP A 146 -0.72 -15.64 -19.45
N THR A 147 -1.72 -15.62 -20.34
CA THR A 147 -2.82 -16.61 -20.34
C THR A 147 -2.41 -17.92 -21.01
N ILE A 148 -1.61 -17.87 -22.09
CA ILE A 148 -1.11 -19.07 -22.78
C ILE A 148 -0.08 -19.82 -21.92
N ASN A 149 0.79 -19.08 -21.22
CA ASN A 149 1.68 -19.65 -20.23
C ASN A 149 0.87 -19.88 -18.96
N ALA A 150 0.29 -21.06 -18.75
CA ALA A 150 -0.46 -21.40 -17.54
C ALA A 150 0.37 -21.23 -16.23
N GLY A 151 0.48 -20.00 -15.73
CA GLY A 151 1.39 -19.61 -14.63
C GLY A 151 2.46 -18.57 -14.99
N GLY A 152 2.43 -17.98 -16.19
CA GLY A 152 3.28 -16.87 -16.61
C GLY A 152 2.98 -15.64 -15.78
N ARG A 153 3.69 -15.48 -14.65
CA ARG A 153 3.64 -14.26 -13.86
C ARG A 153 4.20 -13.12 -14.70
N GLY A 154 3.56 -11.97 -14.66
CA GLY A 154 4.08 -10.78 -15.32
C GLY A 154 5.53 -10.53 -14.88
N LYS A 155 6.30 -9.93 -15.78
CA LYS A 155 7.71 -9.69 -15.55
C LYS A 155 7.85 -8.46 -14.66
N LYS A 156 8.30 -8.66 -13.41
CA LYS A 156 8.75 -7.55 -12.54
C LYS A 156 9.77 -6.69 -13.29
N ILE A 157 9.43 -5.42 -13.49
CA ILE A 157 10.31 -4.41 -14.10
C ILE A 157 11.10 -3.69 -13.01
N PHE A 158 10.43 -3.32 -11.92
CA PHE A 158 11.00 -2.48 -10.88
C PHE A 158 10.31 -2.71 -9.53
N SER A 159 11.04 -2.51 -8.43
CA SER A 159 10.47 -2.37 -7.09
C SER A 159 11.43 -1.55 -6.24
N GLY A 160 10.93 -0.51 -5.62
CA GLY A 160 11.73 0.40 -4.81
C GLY A 160 10.96 1.65 -4.43
N THR A 161 11.67 2.70 -4.01
CA THR A 161 11.04 3.98 -3.73
C THR A 161 10.54 4.63 -5.03
N VAL A 162 9.59 5.55 -4.91
CA VAL A 162 9.11 6.33 -6.06
C VAL A 162 10.24 7.16 -6.69
N GLU A 163 11.17 7.66 -5.87
CA GLU A 163 12.34 8.41 -6.35
C GLU A 163 13.29 7.52 -7.17
N ASP A 164 13.60 6.32 -6.67
CA ASP A 164 14.44 5.37 -7.40
C ASP A 164 13.81 4.95 -8.72
N TYR A 165 12.48 4.82 -8.77
CA TYR A 165 11.78 4.53 -10.01
C TYR A 165 11.89 5.68 -11.03
N LYS A 166 11.83 6.94 -10.58
CA LYS A 166 12.05 8.12 -11.44
C LYS A 166 13.46 8.10 -12.03
N LYS A 167 14.48 7.79 -11.22
CA LYS A 167 15.87 7.63 -11.68
C LYS A 167 16.02 6.49 -12.69
N TYR A 168 15.43 5.33 -12.40
CA TYR A 168 15.42 4.16 -13.30
C TYR A 168 14.82 4.50 -14.68
N LYS A 169 13.69 5.22 -14.71
CA LYS A 169 13.05 5.64 -15.97
C LYS A 169 13.95 6.55 -16.80
N ASN A 170 14.63 7.50 -16.16
CA ASN A 170 15.50 8.45 -16.85
C ASN A 170 16.73 7.76 -17.46
N GLN A 171 17.29 6.75 -16.79
CA GLN A 171 18.42 5.96 -17.31
C GLN A 171 18.07 5.08 -18.52
N LYS A 172 16.80 4.67 -18.64
CA LYS A 172 16.34 3.79 -19.73
C LYS A 172 15.91 4.55 -20.99
N ASN A 173 15.64 5.84 -20.86
CA ASN A 173 15.21 6.72 -21.94
C ASN A 173 16.37 7.50 -22.60
N ASN A 174 17.60 7.34 -22.08
CA ASN A 174 18.86 7.78 -22.69
C ASN A 174 19.56 6.58 -23.34
#